data_AF-T1PKG7-F1
#
_entry.id   AF-T1PKG7-F1
#
_cell.length_a   1.000
_cell.length_b   1.000
_cell.length_c   1.000
_cell.angle_alpha   90.00
_cell.angle_beta   90.00
_cell.angle_gamma   90.00
#
_symmetry.space_group_name_H-M   'P 1'
#
loop_
_entity.id
_entity.type
_entity.pdbx_description
1 polymer ?
#
loop_
_entity_poly.entity_id
_entity_poly.type
_entity_poly.pdbx_seq_one_letter_code
_entity_poly.pdbx_strand_id
1 'polypeptide(L)'
;MNNEVDESEQGGPGRHHHHRHGPHGHHGRHGHHHHHCFPTCLFNETGILIDGELQEDNLDTFLSGAAAENPEVLPILKESFQTCYQKSVEIMEKIREHWSKKENSSRRPPHHHHRHHHCSPQAGIMFHCAMMNTFKQCPDSIWSDTDECNNVREYFIECMPSPDDQDDEEEEEEE
;
A
#
# COMPACT_ATOMS: atom_id res chain seq x y z
N MET A 1 7.09 -63.77 -47.02
CA MET A 1 7.07 -64.09 -45.57
C MET A 1 5.84 -63.40 -45.01
N ASN A 2 4.97 -64.22 -44.46
CA ASN A 2 3.59 -63.94 -44.09
C ASN A 2 3.50 -62.94 -42.93
N ASN A 3 2.48 -62.08 -42.92
CA ASN A 3 1.27 -62.37 -42.12
C ASN A 3 0.23 -61.25 -42.31
N GLU A 4 -0.95 -61.65 -42.77
CA GLU A 4 -2.22 -61.00 -42.44
C GLU A 4 -2.45 -61.10 -40.93
N VAL A 5 -2.92 -60.02 -40.30
CA VAL A 5 -3.81 -60.12 -39.14
C VAL A 5 -4.88 -59.05 -39.24
N ASP A 6 -6.09 -59.56 -39.17
CA ASP A 6 -7.43 -58.98 -39.21
C ASP A 6 -7.81 -58.23 -37.92
N GLU A 7 -8.90 -57.46 -38.02
CA GLU A 7 -9.55 -56.60 -37.04
C GLU A 7 -9.87 -57.22 -35.67
N SER A 8 -9.80 -56.38 -34.63
CA SER A 8 -10.60 -56.33 -33.37
C SER A 8 -9.71 -55.72 -32.27
N GLU A 9 -10.07 -54.77 -31.42
CA GLU A 9 -11.35 -54.26 -30.92
C GLU A 9 -11.10 -52.86 -30.30
N GLN A 10 -11.94 -51.89 -30.68
CA GLN A 10 -12.57 -50.86 -29.85
C GLN A 10 -11.84 -50.30 -28.59
N GLY A 11 -11.38 -49.05 -28.70
CA GLY A 11 -11.17 -48.14 -27.56
C GLY A 11 -11.46 -46.70 -28.01
N GLY A 12 -12.54 -46.10 -27.48
CA GLY A 12 -13.23 -44.94 -28.05
C GLY A 12 -12.46 -43.61 -28.15
N PRO A 13 -13.02 -42.60 -28.84
CA PRO A 13 -12.36 -41.32 -29.04
C PRO A 13 -12.23 -40.57 -27.72
N GLY A 14 -10.98 -40.31 -27.33
CA GLY A 14 -10.63 -39.46 -26.20
C GLY A 14 -11.31 -38.10 -26.32
N ARG A 15 -12.05 -37.71 -25.27
CA ARG A 15 -12.61 -36.37 -25.15
C ARG A 15 -11.47 -35.38 -24.93
N HIS A 16 -10.99 -34.75 -25.99
CA HIS A 16 -10.20 -33.53 -25.87
C HIS A 16 -11.15 -32.39 -25.46
N HIS A 17 -11.10 -32.02 -24.18
CA HIS A 17 -11.72 -30.78 -23.70
C HIS A 17 -10.96 -29.60 -24.30
N HIS A 18 -11.43 -29.09 -25.44
CA HIS A 18 -11.04 -27.76 -25.91
C HIS A 18 -11.70 -26.72 -25.01
N HIS A 19 -10.98 -26.27 -23.99
CA HIS A 19 -11.31 -25.01 -23.34
C HIS A 19 -11.10 -23.89 -24.37
N ARG A 20 -12.22 -23.43 -24.96
CA ARG A 20 -12.28 -22.16 -25.67
C ARG A 20 -12.00 -21.06 -24.65
N HIS A 21 -10.76 -20.63 -24.57
CA HIS A 21 -10.46 -19.33 -23.98
C HIS A 21 -11.06 -18.28 -24.92
N GLY A 22 -12.11 -17.60 -24.46
CA GLY A 22 -12.56 -16.35 -25.07
C GLY A 22 -11.42 -15.32 -25.06
N PRO A 23 -11.51 -14.23 -25.84
CA PRO A 23 -10.45 -13.24 -25.89
C PRO A 23 -10.25 -12.68 -24.49
N HIS A 24 -9.15 -13.07 -23.86
CA HIS A 24 -8.67 -12.45 -22.63
C HIS A 24 -8.44 -10.99 -22.95
N GLY A 25 -9.32 -10.12 -22.44
CA GLY A 25 -9.04 -8.70 -22.40
C GLY A 25 -7.68 -8.53 -21.73
N HIS A 26 -6.71 -7.99 -22.46
CA HIS A 26 -5.46 -7.57 -21.87
C HIS A 26 -5.80 -6.45 -20.88
N HIS A 27 -6.04 -6.83 -19.62
CA HIS A 27 -5.91 -5.90 -18.51
C HIS A 27 -4.52 -5.28 -18.67
N GLY A 28 -4.51 -3.97 -18.92
CA GLY A 28 -3.29 -3.22 -19.15
C GLY A 28 -2.27 -3.61 -18.09
N ARG A 29 -1.02 -3.81 -18.52
CA ARG A 29 0.11 -3.87 -17.61
C ARG A 29 0.07 -2.59 -16.78
N HIS A 30 -0.47 -2.64 -15.58
CA HIS A 30 -0.22 -1.62 -14.58
C HIS A 30 1.30 -1.61 -14.40
N GLY A 31 1.93 -0.53 -14.84
CA GLY A 31 3.37 -0.36 -14.72
C GLY A 31 3.78 -0.57 -13.27
N HIS A 32 4.87 -1.31 -13.04
CA HIS A 32 5.37 -1.62 -11.72
C HIS A 32 5.42 -0.36 -10.84
N HIS A 33 4.73 -0.44 -9.71
CA HIS A 33 4.56 0.62 -8.72
C HIS A 33 5.91 1.04 -8.11
N HIS A 34 6.66 1.91 -8.79
CA HIS A 34 7.91 2.48 -8.28
C HIS A 34 7.69 3.48 -7.13
N HIS A 35 6.45 3.89 -6.86
CA HIS A 35 6.10 4.84 -5.80
C HIS A 35 6.39 4.32 -4.38
N HIS A 36 6.42 3.00 -4.15
CA HIS A 36 6.61 2.44 -2.81
C HIS A 36 8.05 2.60 -2.27
N CYS A 37 9.01 2.86 -3.14
CA CYS A 37 10.42 2.97 -2.76
C CYS A 37 10.87 4.39 -2.44
N PHE A 38 10.15 5.40 -2.93
CA PHE A 38 10.48 6.79 -2.63
C PHE A 38 10.48 7.08 -1.13
N PRO A 39 9.47 6.68 -0.33
CA PRO A 39 9.50 6.89 1.12
C PRO A 39 10.69 6.21 1.81
N THR A 40 11.06 4.99 1.38
CA THR A 40 12.24 4.32 1.93
C THR A 40 13.52 5.08 1.62
N CYS A 41 13.68 5.55 0.38
CA CYS A 41 14.82 6.37 -0.02
C CYS A 41 14.90 7.65 0.83
N LEU A 42 13.79 8.38 0.91
CA LEU A 42 13.68 9.60 1.71
C LEU A 42 14.12 9.37 3.16
N PHE A 43 13.56 8.34 3.82
CA PHE A 43 13.87 8.07 5.23
C PHE A 43 15.28 7.54 5.45
N ASN A 44 15.87 6.82 4.49
CA ASN A 44 17.28 6.43 4.56
C ASN A 44 18.22 7.63 4.44
N GLU A 45 17.96 8.54 3.50
CA GLU A 45 18.79 9.73 3.28
C GLU A 45 18.69 10.73 4.45
N THR A 46 17.52 10.85 5.05
CA THR A 46 17.25 11.78 6.16
C THR A 46 17.50 11.18 7.55
N GLY A 47 17.58 9.84 7.64
CA GLY A 47 17.67 9.13 8.91
C GLY A 47 16.40 9.24 9.77
N ILE A 48 15.25 9.58 9.19
CA ILE A 48 13.98 9.73 9.93
C ILE A 48 13.47 8.39 10.47
N LEU A 49 13.71 7.30 9.73
CA LEU A 49 13.28 5.96 10.12
C LEU A 49 14.48 5.01 10.03
N ILE A 50 14.99 4.56 11.18
CA ILE A 50 16.15 3.66 11.27
C ILE A 50 15.68 2.35 11.87
N ASP A 51 15.85 1.25 11.14
CA ASP A 51 15.43 -0.10 11.56
C ASP A 51 13.96 -0.19 12.02
N GLY A 52 13.10 0.67 11.45
CA GLY A 52 11.68 0.76 11.78
C GLY A 52 11.35 1.68 12.95
N GLU A 53 12.34 2.34 13.55
CA GLU A 53 12.19 3.26 14.68
C GLU A 53 12.27 4.72 14.22
N LEU A 54 11.30 5.53 14.68
CA LEU A 54 11.24 6.96 14.39
C LEU A 54 12.35 7.73 15.12
N GLN A 55 13.12 8.51 14.38
CA GLN A 55 14.11 9.43 14.92
C GLN A 55 13.52 10.85 14.97
N GLU A 56 12.93 11.24 16.10
CA GLU A 56 12.19 12.50 16.24
C GLU A 56 13.06 13.73 15.94
N ASP A 57 14.32 13.77 16.37
CA ASP A 57 15.22 14.90 16.10
C ASP A 57 15.48 15.09 14.58
N ASN A 58 15.61 13.98 13.84
CA ASN A 58 15.81 14.00 12.40
C ASN A 58 14.53 14.41 11.67
N LEU A 59 13.37 13.92 12.15
CA LEU A 59 12.06 14.34 11.65
C LEU A 59 11.85 15.85 11.86
N ASP A 60 12.11 16.35 13.07
CA ASP A 60 11.96 17.76 13.41
C ASP A 60 12.85 18.66 12.55
N THR A 61 14.10 18.25 12.35
CA THR A 61 15.04 18.96 11.49
C THR A 61 14.54 18.99 10.04
N PHE A 62 14.11 17.85 9.51
CA PHE A 62 13.61 17.74 8.15
C PHE A 62 12.33 18.57 7.93
N LEU A 63 11.35 18.45 8.81
CA LEU A 63 10.08 19.16 8.71
C LEU A 63 10.24 20.66 8.89
N SER A 64 11.12 21.11 9.80
CA SER A 64 11.42 22.53 9.97
C SER A 64 12.00 23.14 8.69
N GLY A 65 12.84 22.39 7.97
CA GLY A 65 13.35 22.80 6.66
C GLY A 65 12.25 22.82 5.60
N ALA A 66 11.38 21.81 5.56
CA ALA A 66 10.28 21.71 4.60
C ALA A 66 9.21 22.80 4.80
N ALA A 67 8.98 23.21 6.05
CA ALA A 67 8.00 24.22 6.44
C ALA A 67 8.58 25.64 6.53
N ALA A 68 9.81 25.89 6.08
CA ALA A 68 10.48 27.17 6.26
C ALA A 68 9.70 28.37 5.68
N GLU A 69 8.98 28.16 4.58
CA GLU A 69 8.13 29.19 3.95
C GLU A 69 6.74 29.27 4.57
N ASN A 70 6.26 28.19 5.18
CA ASN A 70 4.91 28.07 5.75
C ASN A 70 4.99 27.47 7.16
N PRO A 71 5.54 28.20 8.14
CA PRO A 71 5.82 27.67 9.48
C PRO A 71 4.57 27.24 10.25
N GLU A 72 3.39 27.76 9.87
CA GLU A 72 2.11 27.37 10.45
C GLU A 72 1.70 25.93 10.13
N VAL A 73 2.26 25.32 9.07
CA VAL A 73 1.99 23.91 8.72
C VAL A 73 2.87 22.93 9.50
N LEU A 74 3.96 23.41 10.11
CA LEU A 74 4.90 22.58 10.86
C LEU A 74 4.25 21.74 11.99
N PRO A 75 3.40 22.30 12.88
CA PRO A 75 2.73 21.49 13.90
C PRO A 75 1.88 20.36 13.29
N ILE A 76 1.15 20.64 12.21
CA ILE A 76 0.31 19.66 11.51
C ILE A 76 1.18 18.55 10.89
N LEU A 77 2.31 18.92 10.28
CA LEU A 77 3.28 17.95 9.75
C LEU A 77 3.80 17.05 10.87
N LYS A 78 4.25 17.62 12.00
CA LYS A 78 4.79 16.83 13.12
C LYS A 78 3.77 15.83 13.65
N GLU A 79 2.57 16.30 13.95
CA GLU A 79 1.47 15.46 14.42
C GLU A 79 1.11 14.38 13.40
N SER A 80 1.00 14.73 12.12
CA SER A 80 0.73 13.79 11.04
C SER A 80 1.77 12.67 10.99
N PHE A 81 3.07 12.99 11.01
CA PHE A 81 4.14 11.98 10.96
C PHE A 81 4.19 11.12 12.23
N GLN A 82 3.94 11.67 13.42
CA GLN A 82 3.92 10.92 14.68
C GLN A 82 2.73 9.95 14.75
N THR A 83 1.52 10.42 14.44
CA THR A 83 0.31 9.57 14.39
C THR A 83 0.47 8.47 13.34
N CYS A 84 0.97 8.82 12.16
CA CYS A 84 1.15 7.87 11.08
C CYS A 84 2.30 6.89 11.30
N TYR A 85 3.29 7.25 12.13
CA TYR A 85 4.28 6.30 12.62
C TYR A 85 3.63 5.21 13.45
N GLN A 86 2.81 5.57 14.45
CA GLN A 86 2.08 4.60 15.28
C GLN A 86 1.19 3.69 14.43
N LYS A 87 0.39 4.26 13.53
CA LYS A 87 -0.43 3.48 12.58
C LYS A 87 0.42 2.55 11.71
N SER A 88 1.62 3.00 11.29
CA SER A 88 2.53 2.15 10.50
C SER A 88 3.05 0.95 11.30
N VAL A 89 3.35 1.12 12.59
CA VAL A 89 3.77 0.03 13.47
C VAL A 89 2.65 -1.00 13.62
N GLU A 90 1.44 -0.54 13.94
CA GLU A 90 0.26 -1.40 14.10
C GLU A 90 -0.05 -2.22 12.83
N ILE A 91 -0.03 -1.57 11.66
CA ILE A 91 -0.28 -2.24 10.38
C ILE A 91 0.82 -3.28 10.10
N MET A 92 2.08 -2.96 10.39
CA MET A 92 3.19 -3.89 10.19
C MET A 92 3.11 -5.12 11.11
N GLU A 93 2.63 -4.95 12.34
CA GLU A 93 2.35 -6.05 13.26
C GLU A 93 1.23 -6.95 12.71
N LYS A 94 0.09 -6.37 12.29
CA LYS A 94 -1.03 -7.11 11.67
C LYS A 94 -0.57 -7.90 10.43
N ILE A 95 0.27 -7.29 9.59
CA ILE A 95 0.87 -7.96 8.43
C ILE A 95 1.70 -9.15 8.91
N ARG A 96 2.65 -8.95 9.85
CA ARG A 96 3.52 -10.00 10.37
C ARG A 96 2.73 -11.19 10.92
N GLU A 97 1.68 -10.93 11.70
CA GLU A 97 0.81 -11.97 12.24
C GLU A 97 0.11 -12.79 11.16
N HIS A 98 -0.44 -12.12 10.14
CA HIS A 98 -1.11 -12.77 9.03
C HIS A 98 -0.15 -13.69 8.24
N TRP A 99 1.10 -13.26 8.03
CA TRP A 99 2.12 -14.09 7.38
C TRP A 99 2.55 -15.29 8.23
N SER A 100 2.73 -15.10 9.54
CA SER A 100 3.07 -16.19 10.49
C SER A 100 2.00 -17.29 10.50
N LYS A 101 0.71 -16.92 10.48
CA LYS A 101 -0.42 -17.86 10.42
C LYS A 101 -0.44 -18.66 9.10
N LYS A 102 0.03 -18.07 8.00
CA LYS A 102 0.01 -18.68 6.66
C LYS A 102 1.20 -19.61 6.40
N GLU A 103 2.36 -19.33 6.99
CA GLU A 103 3.54 -20.21 6.96
C GLU A 103 3.24 -21.58 7.59
N ASN A 104 2.49 -21.60 8.69
CA ASN A 104 2.01 -22.83 9.32
C ASN A 104 1.00 -23.64 8.48
N SER A 105 0.48 -23.07 7.38
CA SER A 105 -0.56 -23.66 6.53
C SER A 105 -0.05 -24.11 5.13
N SER A 106 1.07 -23.55 4.64
CA SER A 106 1.57 -23.81 3.28
C SER A 106 2.85 -24.64 3.24
N ARG A 107 2.76 -25.90 2.75
CA ARG A 107 3.92 -26.75 2.36
C ARG A 107 4.59 -26.32 1.04
N ARG A 108 4.51 -25.05 0.66
CA ARG A 108 5.16 -24.54 -0.57
C ARG A 108 6.43 -23.78 -0.18
N PRO A 109 7.57 -24.04 -0.86
CA PRO A 109 8.80 -23.32 -0.57
C PRO A 109 8.55 -21.82 -0.72
N PRO A 110 9.17 -20.96 0.10
CA PRO A 110 9.09 -19.52 -0.10
C PRO A 110 9.57 -19.23 -1.51
N HIS A 111 8.72 -18.62 -2.34
CA HIS A 111 9.20 -18.06 -3.59
C HIS A 111 10.26 -17.04 -3.21
N HIS A 112 11.52 -17.38 -3.50
CA HIS A 112 12.66 -16.49 -3.28
C HIS A 112 12.43 -15.22 -4.09
N HIS A 113 11.91 -14.19 -3.44
CA HIS A 113 11.84 -12.85 -4.00
C HIS A 113 13.29 -12.40 -4.21
N HIS A 114 13.65 -12.25 -5.48
CA HIS A 114 14.97 -11.81 -5.92
C HIS A 114 15.40 -10.56 -5.17
N ARG A 115 16.73 -10.47 -4.93
CA ARG A 115 17.51 -9.36 -4.37
C ARG A 115 17.26 -8.01 -5.07
N HIS A 116 16.07 -7.46 -4.94
CA HIS A 116 15.76 -6.07 -5.25
C HIS A 116 15.68 -5.35 -3.92
N HIS A 117 16.44 -4.27 -3.77
CA HIS A 117 16.43 -3.37 -2.61
C HIS A 117 15.05 -3.36 -1.94
N HIS A 118 14.94 -4.00 -0.77
CA HIS A 118 13.66 -4.20 -0.12
C HIS A 118 13.17 -2.85 0.41
N CYS A 119 12.35 -2.18 -0.38
CA CYS A 119 11.68 -0.96 0.04
C CYS A 119 10.83 -1.29 1.28
N SER A 120 10.99 -0.51 2.34
CA SER A 120 10.32 -0.71 3.62
C SER A 120 8.82 -0.47 3.43
N PRO A 121 7.96 -1.48 3.64
CA PRO A 121 6.51 -1.28 3.62
C PRO A 121 6.07 -0.27 4.69
N GLN A 122 6.70 -0.30 5.86
CA GLN A 122 6.45 0.65 6.95
C GLN A 122 6.69 2.09 6.51
N ALA A 123 7.81 2.35 5.82
CA ALA A 123 8.12 3.69 5.29
C ALA A 123 7.03 4.17 4.33
N GLY A 124 6.54 3.29 3.47
CA GLY A 124 5.45 3.59 2.54
C GLY A 124 4.15 3.95 3.26
N ILE A 125 3.76 3.15 4.26
CA ILE A 125 2.55 3.38 5.05
C ILE A 125 2.64 4.69 5.81
N MET A 126 3.73 4.89 6.55
CA MET A 126 3.96 6.09 7.37
C MET A 126 3.91 7.36 6.52
N PHE A 127 4.66 7.40 5.41
CA PHE A 127 4.74 8.59 4.57
C PHE A 127 3.40 8.91 3.89
N HIS A 128 2.74 7.90 3.32
CA HIS A 128 1.45 8.12 2.66
C HIS A 128 0.40 8.62 3.65
N CYS A 129 0.28 7.99 4.82
CA CYS A 129 -0.61 8.44 5.88
C CYS A 129 -0.31 9.90 6.27
N ALA A 130 0.97 10.25 6.48
CA ALA A 130 1.33 11.60 6.92
C ALA A 130 0.96 12.66 5.88
N MET A 131 1.19 12.39 4.59
CA MET A 131 0.80 13.29 3.51
C MET A 131 -0.72 13.46 3.40
N MET A 132 -1.49 12.39 3.59
CA MET A 132 -2.95 12.46 3.58
C MET A 132 -3.48 13.29 4.76
N ASN A 133 -2.95 13.05 5.97
CA ASN A 133 -3.36 13.80 7.16
C ASN A 133 -3.01 15.28 7.03
N THR A 134 -1.79 15.60 6.59
CA THR A 134 -1.37 16.99 6.37
C THR A 134 -2.22 17.66 5.30
N PHE A 135 -2.57 16.97 4.22
CA PHE A 135 -3.42 17.53 3.17
C PHE A 135 -4.82 17.88 3.68
N LYS A 136 -5.46 16.97 4.43
CA LYS A 136 -6.79 17.20 5.00
C LYS A 136 -6.80 18.37 5.99
N GLN A 137 -5.74 18.49 6.79
CA GLN A 137 -5.59 19.52 7.82
C GLN A 137 -4.91 20.80 7.32
N CYS A 138 -4.68 20.93 6.01
CA CYS A 138 -4.00 22.08 5.43
C CYS A 138 -4.70 23.39 5.84
N PRO A 139 -4.00 24.36 6.47
CA PRO A 139 -4.59 25.61 6.89
C PRO A 139 -5.12 26.44 5.72
N ASP A 140 -6.27 27.08 5.93
CA ASP A 140 -6.91 27.93 4.90
C ASP A 140 -6.01 29.13 4.50
N SER A 141 -5.12 29.56 5.38
CA SER A 141 -4.15 30.64 5.15
C SER A 141 -3.16 30.35 4.01
N ILE A 142 -2.81 29.08 3.79
CA ILE A 142 -1.86 28.64 2.74
C ILE A 142 -2.56 27.81 1.65
N TRP A 143 -3.85 27.57 1.82
CA TRP A 143 -4.67 26.87 0.87
C TRP A 143 -4.89 27.71 -0.38
N SER A 144 -4.86 27.05 -1.54
CA SER A 144 -5.22 27.69 -2.81
C SER A 144 -6.72 27.67 -2.99
N ASP A 145 -7.39 28.81 -2.77
CA ASP A 145 -8.83 28.95 -2.88
C ASP A 145 -9.30 29.05 -4.35
N THR A 146 -9.28 27.90 -5.04
CA THR A 146 -9.89 27.74 -6.36
C THR A 146 -10.88 26.58 -6.34
N ASP A 147 -11.86 26.61 -7.25
CA ASP A 147 -12.87 25.55 -7.36
C ASP A 147 -12.22 24.16 -7.53
N GLU A 148 -11.14 24.06 -8.31
CA GLU A 148 -10.44 22.79 -8.51
C GLU A 148 -9.81 22.27 -7.22
N CYS A 149 -9.14 23.13 -6.45
CA CYS A 149 -8.55 22.74 -5.17
C CYS A 149 -9.65 22.35 -4.17
N ASN A 150 -10.68 23.17 -4.03
CA ASN A 150 -11.77 22.95 -3.08
C ASN A 150 -12.50 21.62 -3.34
N ASN A 151 -12.82 21.32 -4.60
CA ASN A 151 -13.40 20.02 -4.98
C ASN A 151 -12.50 18.83 -4.59
N VAL A 152 -11.18 18.96 -4.72
CA VAL A 152 -10.25 17.90 -4.32
C VAL A 152 -10.20 17.78 -2.80
N ARG A 153 -10.19 18.89 -2.06
CA ARG A 153 -10.21 18.87 -0.59
C ARG A 153 -11.45 18.17 -0.07
N GLU A 154 -12.62 18.55 -0.59
CA GLU A 154 -13.91 17.94 -0.25
C GLU A 154 -13.90 16.44 -0.56
N TYR A 155 -13.44 16.04 -1.75
CA TYR A 155 -13.32 14.62 -2.10
C TYR A 155 -12.44 13.82 -1.13
N PHE A 156 -11.30 14.37 -0.70
CA PHE A 156 -10.40 13.70 0.24
C PHE A 156 -10.98 13.60 1.65
N ILE A 157 -11.78 14.58 2.06
CA ILE A 157 -12.46 14.58 3.36
C ILE A 157 -13.62 13.58 3.35
N GLU A 158 -14.48 13.61 2.33
CA GLU A 158 -15.72 12.82 2.27
C GLU A 158 -15.49 11.37 1.83
N CYS A 159 -14.62 11.13 0.84
CA CYS A 159 -14.53 9.81 0.18
C CYS A 159 -13.34 8.96 0.66
N MET A 160 -12.43 9.53 1.44
CA MET A 160 -11.28 8.81 1.99
C MET A 160 -11.19 9.05 3.50
N PRO A 161 -12.20 8.63 4.29
CA PRO A 161 -12.21 8.83 5.74
C PRO A 161 -10.94 8.25 6.37
N SER A 162 -10.47 8.91 7.43
CA SER A 162 -9.39 8.34 8.23
C SER A 162 -9.91 7.08 8.95
N PRO A 163 -9.03 6.16 9.37
CA PRO A 163 -9.44 4.99 10.15
C PRO A 163 -10.17 5.36 11.45
N ASP A 164 -9.91 6.55 12.00
CA ASP A 164 -10.51 7.00 13.26
C ASP A 164 -11.98 7.42 13.05
N ASP A 165 -12.33 7.88 11.83
CA ASP A 165 -13.71 8.26 11.46
C ASP A 165 -14.61 7.04 11.24
N GLN A 166 -14.05 5.81 11.18
CA GLN A 166 -14.83 4.58 10.98
C GLN A 166 -15.33 3.97 12.29
N ASP A 167 -14.72 4.33 13.42
CA ASP A 167 -15.14 3.85 14.75
C ASP A 167 -16.36 4.64 15.26
N ASP A 168 -16.54 5.89 14.83
CA ASP A 168 -17.68 6.76 15.23
C ASP A 168 -18.99 6.39 14.50
N GLU A 169 -18.94 5.85 13.27
CA GLU A 169 -20.14 5.41 12.54
C GLU A 169 -20.73 4.10 13.10
N GLU A 170 -19.93 3.24 13.75
CA GLU A 170 -20.44 2.02 14.39
C GLU A 170 -21.18 2.31 15.72
N GLU A 171 -20.90 3.43 16.40
CA GLU A 171 -21.62 3.82 17.63
C GLU A 171 -22.98 4.51 17.37
N GLU A 172 -23.17 5.18 16.23
CA GLU A 172 -24.46 5.82 15.88
C GLU A 172 -25.51 4.86 15.32
N GLU A 173 -25.13 3.66 14.84
CA GLU A 173 -26.10 2.64 14.37
C GLU A 173 -26.66 1.76 15.50
N GLU A 174 -26.16 1.88 16.74
CA GLU A 174 -26.65 1.13 17.90
C GLU A 174 -27.60 1.90 18.85
N GLU A 175 -28.01 3.15 18.53
CA GLU A 175 -28.99 3.93 19.32
C GLU A 175 -30.42 4.01 18.72
#